data_AF-W4QMF2-F1
#
_entry.id   AF-W4QMF2-F1
#
_cell.length_a   1.000
_cell.length_b   1.000
_cell.length_c   1.000
_cell.angle_alpha   90.00
_cell.angle_beta   90.00
_cell.angle_gamma   90.00
#
_symmetry.space_group_name_H-M   'P 1'
#
loop_
_entity.id
_entity.type
_entity.pdbx_description
1 polymer ?
#
loop_
_entity_poly.entity_id
_entity_poly.type
_entity_poly.pdbx_seq_one_letter_code
_entity_poly.pdbx_strand_id
1 'polypeptide(L)'
;MKRTYIIGLGGAVICATILSFTVFGSQTNSNMEEVLDEEIIFYSDGIVVDEEYMNELQIGTMELAKFIGEKLQDTDIKVKQIELDLPNLPNRRIHIEELTAKVENSEETVNEIMKSAIAEGIVRDDEPYEIIVKKEN
;
A
#
# COMPACT_ATOMS: atom_id res chain seq x y z
N MET A 1 3.88 -38.95 36.26
CA MET A 1 3.25 -37.76 35.65
C MET A 1 4.35 -36.88 35.08
N LYS A 2 4.44 -36.74 33.76
CA LYS A 2 5.43 -35.90 33.07
C LYS A 2 4.66 -34.79 32.35
N ARG A 3 5.00 -33.52 32.61
CA ARG A 3 4.62 -32.39 31.77
C ARG A 3 5.78 -32.14 30.80
N THR A 4 5.47 -32.21 29.52
CA THR A 4 6.39 -31.93 28.41
C THR A 4 6.15 -30.50 27.96
N TYR A 5 7.21 -29.71 27.82
CA TYR A 5 7.25 -28.51 26.99
C TYR A 5 8.45 -28.65 26.06
N ILE A 6 8.19 -28.74 24.76
CA ILE A 6 9.20 -28.54 23.71
C ILE A 6 8.72 -27.31 22.95
N ILE A 7 9.43 -26.20 23.15
CA ILE A 7 9.24 -24.96 22.40
C ILE A 7 10.31 -24.93 21.31
N GLY A 8 9.87 -24.77 20.07
CA GLY A 8 10.55 -23.95 19.07
C GLY A 8 11.83 -24.51 18.44
N LEU A 9 11.69 -25.38 17.44
CA LEU A 9 12.69 -25.54 16.38
C LEU A 9 12.04 -25.93 15.04
N GLY A 10 10.88 -25.32 14.75
CA GLY A 10 10.13 -25.50 13.51
C GLY A 10 10.50 -24.53 12.39
N GLY A 11 11.67 -23.89 12.45
CA GLY A 11 12.10 -22.88 11.47
C GLY A 11 13.15 -23.36 10.45
N ALA A 12 13.68 -24.58 10.58
CA ALA A 12 14.84 -25.02 9.80
C ALA A 12 14.62 -26.26 8.92
N VAL A 13 13.38 -26.79 8.84
CA VAL A 13 13.10 -28.04 8.11
C VAL A 13 12.45 -27.82 6.74
N ILE A 14 11.98 -26.61 6.42
CA ILE A 14 11.33 -26.34 5.12
C ILE A 14 12.34 -26.09 3.99
N CYS A 15 13.58 -25.70 4.29
CA CYS A 15 14.60 -25.46 3.26
C CYS A 15 15.30 -26.73 2.75
N ALA A 16 15.11 -27.90 3.39
CA ALA A 16 15.80 -29.13 3.00
C ALA A 16 15.00 -30.04 2.05
N THR A 17 13.69 -29.81 1.88
CA THR A 17 12.83 -30.64 1.01
C THR A 17 12.72 -30.13 -0.43
N ILE A 18 13.10 -28.88 -0.72
CA ILE A 18 13.07 -28.33 -2.09
C ILE A 18 14.33 -28.70 -2.90
N LEU A 19 15.44 -29.01 -2.23
CA LEU A 19 16.70 -29.38 -2.89
C LEU A 19 16.85 -30.88 -3.18
N SER A 20 15.91 -31.74 -2.77
CA SER A 20 16.03 -33.19 -2.97
C SER A 20 15.43 -33.71 -4.29
N PHE A 21 14.72 -32.87 -5.06
CA PHE A 21 14.12 -33.30 -6.34
C PHE A 21 14.99 -33.02 -7.57
N THR A 22 16.16 -32.39 -7.43
CA THR A 22 17.01 -32.02 -8.57
C THR A 22 17.99 -33.10 -9.05
N VAL A 23 17.99 -34.32 -8.48
CA VAL A 23 19.05 -35.33 -8.78
C VAL A 23 18.53 -36.67 -9.32
N PHE A 24 17.23 -36.91 -9.46
CA PHE A 24 16.72 -38.17 -10.01
C PHE A 24 15.71 -37.96 -11.15
N GLY A 25 16.19 -37.46 -12.27
CA GLY A 25 15.38 -37.26 -13.48
C GLY A 25 16.17 -37.14 -14.77
N SER A 26 17.43 -37.58 -14.80
CA SER A 26 18.17 -37.69 -16.06
C SER A 26 17.72 -38.95 -16.80
N GLN A 27 16.68 -38.84 -17.63
CA GLN A 27 16.70 -39.34 -19.03
C GLN A 27 15.34 -39.25 -19.73
N THR A 28 15.42 -38.78 -20.98
CA THR A 28 14.47 -38.92 -22.11
C THR A 28 13.09 -38.28 -21.94
N ASN A 29 12.85 -37.13 -22.55
CA ASN A 29 12.39 -37.00 -23.94
C ASN A 29 12.18 -35.51 -24.24
N SER A 30 12.63 -35.05 -25.40
CA SER A 30 12.47 -33.68 -25.86
C SER A 30 11.00 -33.41 -26.21
N ASN A 31 10.22 -32.98 -25.23
CA ASN A 31 9.04 -32.16 -25.47
C ASN A 31 9.29 -30.84 -24.74
N MET A 32 9.53 -29.81 -25.53
CA MET A 32 9.58 -28.43 -25.09
C MET A 32 8.18 -28.09 -24.59
N GLU A 33 7.96 -28.30 -23.29
CA GLU A 33 6.84 -27.72 -22.58
C GLU A 33 7.24 -26.26 -22.36
N GLU A 34 6.74 -25.41 -23.23
CA GLU A 34 6.72 -23.97 -23.04
C GLU A 34 5.96 -23.74 -21.72
N VAL A 35 6.72 -23.61 -20.63
CA VAL A 35 6.22 -23.10 -19.37
C VAL A 35 5.85 -21.66 -19.69
N LEU A 36 4.60 -21.46 -20.09
CA LEU A 36 3.96 -20.16 -19.97
C LEU A 36 4.05 -19.87 -18.47
N ASP A 37 4.98 -19.00 -18.10
CA ASP A 37 4.97 -18.33 -16.82
C ASP A 37 3.62 -17.59 -16.78
N GLU A 38 2.59 -18.27 -16.28
CA GLU A 38 1.26 -17.70 -16.06
C GLU A 38 1.44 -16.64 -14.96
N GLU A 39 1.74 -15.42 -15.39
CA GLU A 39 1.76 -14.24 -14.55
C GLU A 39 0.35 -14.09 -13.94
N ILE A 40 0.26 -14.26 -12.63
CA ILE A 40 -1.00 -14.10 -11.90
C ILE A 40 -1.30 -12.60 -11.88
N ILE A 41 -2.20 -12.16 -12.76
CA ILE A 41 -2.66 -10.77 -12.82
C ILE A 41 -3.74 -10.57 -11.76
N PHE A 42 -3.47 -9.72 -10.75
CA PHE A 42 -4.46 -9.32 -9.76
C PHE A 42 -5.27 -8.14 -10.28
N TYR A 43 -6.58 -8.14 -10.04
CA TYR A 43 -7.46 -7.04 -10.43
C TYR A 43 -8.18 -6.47 -9.21
N SER A 44 -8.24 -5.15 -9.12
CA SER A 44 -9.09 -4.42 -8.17
C SER A 44 -9.86 -3.36 -8.93
N ASP A 45 -11.20 -3.46 -8.97
CA ASP A 45 -12.07 -2.50 -9.67
C ASP A 45 -11.68 -2.18 -11.13
N GLY A 46 -11.10 -3.15 -11.84
CA GLY A 46 -10.66 -3.01 -13.24
C GLY A 46 -9.22 -2.54 -13.41
N ILE A 47 -8.51 -2.28 -12.32
CA ILE A 47 -7.08 -1.92 -12.32
C ILE A 47 -6.25 -3.19 -12.13
N VAL A 48 -5.21 -3.36 -12.96
CA VAL A 48 -4.20 -4.40 -12.77
C VAL A 48 -3.29 -3.99 -11.61
N VAL A 49 -3.24 -4.81 -10.57
CA VAL A 49 -2.43 -4.60 -9.38
C VAL A 49 -1.21 -5.51 -9.46
N ASP A 50 -0.13 -4.99 -10.02
CA ASP A 50 1.18 -5.64 -10.04
C ASP A 50 2.17 -4.94 -9.07
N GLU A 51 3.40 -5.44 -9.01
CA GLU A 51 4.44 -4.86 -8.14
C GLU A 51 4.80 -3.43 -8.56
N GLU A 52 4.80 -3.13 -9.87
CA GLU A 52 5.08 -1.80 -10.40
C GLU A 52 4.01 -0.80 -9.96
N TYR A 53 2.73 -1.13 -10.17
CA TYR A 53 1.58 -0.36 -9.72
C TYR A 53 1.63 -0.10 -8.21
N MET A 54 1.92 -1.12 -7.39
CA MET A 54 2.01 -0.94 -5.93
C MET A 54 3.16 -0.01 -5.52
N ASN A 55 4.30 -0.07 -6.22
CA ASN A 55 5.42 0.83 -5.99
C ASN A 55 5.09 2.27 -6.41
N GLU A 56 4.49 2.47 -7.59
CA GLU A 56 3.98 3.77 -8.05
C GLU A 56 2.96 4.34 -7.05
N LEU A 57 2.04 3.51 -6.57
CA LEU A 57 1.01 3.89 -5.62
C LEU A 57 1.60 4.33 -4.27
N GLN A 58 2.65 3.66 -3.79
CA GLN A 58 3.36 4.08 -2.57
C GLN A 58 4.05 5.43 -2.76
N ILE A 59 4.77 5.61 -3.86
CA ILE A 59 5.46 6.88 -4.18
C ILE A 59 4.42 8.01 -4.30
N GLY A 60 3.37 7.81 -5.09
CA GLY A 60 2.29 8.77 -5.27
C GLY A 60 1.55 9.10 -3.96
N THR A 61 1.41 8.13 -3.05
CA THR A 61 0.84 8.38 -1.71
C THR A 61 1.74 9.31 -0.88
N MET A 62 3.06 9.14 -0.94
CA MET A 62 4.00 10.04 -0.26
C MET A 62 4.02 11.43 -0.88
N GLU A 63 3.96 11.53 -2.21
CA GLU A 63 3.88 12.79 -2.94
C GLU A 63 2.59 13.55 -2.62
N LEU A 64 1.45 12.86 -2.60
CA LEU A 64 0.16 13.41 -2.18
C LEU A 64 0.21 13.96 -0.75
N ALA A 65 0.78 13.21 0.19
CA ALA A 65 0.90 13.65 1.57
C ALA A 65 1.74 14.93 1.69
N LYS A 66 2.85 15.00 0.95
CA LYS A 66 3.70 16.19 0.89
C LYS A 66 2.95 17.37 0.28
N PHE A 67 2.26 17.16 -0.84
CA PHE A 67 1.47 18.18 -1.51
C PHE A 67 0.39 18.76 -0.58
N ILE A 68 -0.37 17.90 0.11
CA ILE A 68 -1.35 18.33 1.09
C ILE A 68 -0.68 19.14 2.20
N GLY A 69 0.43 18.64 2.75
CA GLY A 69 1.18 19.33 3.81
C GLY A 69 1.71 20.70 3.39
N GLU A 70 2.15 20.86 2.14
CA GLU A 70 2.58 22.15 1.59
C GLU A 70 1.39 23.10 1.42
N LYS A 71 0.30 22.66 0.80
CA LYS A 71 -0.89 23.50 0.59
C LYS A 71 -1.53 23.94 1.90
N LEU A 72 -1.56 23.08 2.92
CA LEU A 72 -2.11 23.44 4.23
C LEU A 72 -1.30 24.53 4.94
N GLN A 73 -0.01 24.70 4.63
CA GLN A 73 0.80 25.81 5.19
C GLN A 73 0.31 27.19 4.71
N ASP A 74 -0.30 27.24 3.52
CA ASP A 74 -0.88 28.45 2.94
C ASP A 74 -2.30 28.74 3.48
N THR A 75 -2.77 27.93 4.43
CA THR A 75 -4.11 28.04 5.03
C THR A 75 -4.02 28.35 6.53
N ASP A 76 -5.18 28.69 7.11
CA ASP A 76 -5.31 28.89 8.55
C ASP A 76 -5.34 27.57 9.36
N ILE A 77 -5.36 26.40 8.69
CA ILE A 77 -5.41 25.09 9.34
C ILE A 77 -4.03 24.75 9.90
N LYS A 78 -3.92 24.57 11.21
CA LYS A 78 -2.71 24.05 11.84
C LYS A 78 -2.82 22.54 11.97
N VAL A 79 -1.93 21.83 11.28
CA VAL A 79 -1.86 20.36 11.29
C VAL A 79 -0.82 19.89 12.31
N LYS A 80 -1.18 18.91 13.12
CA LYS A 80 -0.30 18.23 14.07
C LYS A 80 0.53 17.16 13.35
N GLN A 81 -0.16 16.33 12.57
CA GLN A 81 0.44 15.24 11.80
C GLN A 81 -0.46 14.80 10.65
N ILE A 82 0.18 14.25 9.61
CA ILE A 82 -0.45 13.56 8.49
C ILE A 82 0.01 12.11 8.56
N GLU A 83 -0.90 11.17 8.74
CA GLU A 83 -0.61 9.73 8.81
C GLU A 83 -1.08 9.03 7.53
N LEU A 84 -0.25 8.11 7.03
CA LEU A 84 -0.50 7.35 5.80
C LEU A 84 -0.72 5.88 6.12
N ASP A 85 -1.81 5.31 5.63
CA ASP A 85 -2.17 3.89 5.82
C ASP A 85 -1.59 3.02 4.69
N LEU A 86 -0.25 3.02 4.55
CA LEU A 86 0.46 2.25 3.51
C LEU A 86 0.19 0.72 3.55
N PRO A 87 -0.09 0.08 4.70
CA PRO A 87 -0.40 -1.35 4.73
C PRO A 87 -1.74 -1.74 4.06
N ASN A 88 -2.66 -0.79 3.83
CA ASN A 88 -4.02 -1.06 3.33
C ASN A 88 -4.23 -0.61 1.87
N LEU A 89 -3.15 -0.47 1.10
CA LEU A 89 -3.22 -0.28 -0.35
C LEU A 89 -3.96 -1.47 -1.03
N PRO A 90 -4.67 -1.25 -2.16
CA PRO A 90 -4.59 -0.08 -3.04
C PRO A 90 -5.45 1.12 -2.64
N ASN A 91 -6.29 1.01 -1.61
CA ASN A 91 -7.11 2.13 -1.14
C ASN A 91 -6.26 3.11 -0.33
N ARG A 92 -5.93 4.28 -0.90
CA ARG A 92 -5.10 5.28 -0.24
C ARG A 92 -5.87 5.95 0.89
N ARG A 93 -5.52 5.68 2.15
CA ARG A 93 -6.09 6.38 3.29
C ARG A 93 -5.08 7.33 3.93
N ILE A 94 -5.48 8.60 4.05
CA ILE A 94 -4.70 9.66 4.69
C ILE A 94 -5.49 10.25 5.85
N HIS A 95 -4.87 10.29 7.02
CA HIS A 95 -5.43 10.94 8.20
C HIS A 95 -4.73 12.27 8.46
N ILE A 96 -5.49 13.34 8.66
CA ILE A 96 -4.98 14.66 8.98
C ILE A 96 -5.50 15.04 10.37
N GLU A 97 -4.59 15.19 11.33
CA GLU A 97 -4.93 15.62 12.68
C GLU A 97 -4.71 17.13 12.83
N GLU A 98 -5.77 17.88 13.14
CA GLU A 98 -5.73 19.32 13.33
C GLU A 98 -5.40 19.71 14.77
N LEU A 99 -4.50 20.68 14.94
CA LEU A 99 -4.22 21.37 16.22
C LEU A 99 -5.30 22.42 16.56
N THR A 100 -6.05 22.87 15.57
CA THR A 100 -7.00 23.99 15.72
C THR A 100 -8.44 23.53 15.54
N ALA A 101 -9.08 23.15 16.64
CA ALA A 101 -10.48 22.69 16.69
C ALA A 101 -11.52 23.66 16.10
N LYS A 102 -11.17 24.94 15.89
CA LYS A 102 -12.11 26.03 15.56
C LYS A 102 -12.20 26.39 14.08
N VAL A 103 -11.48 25.72 13.18
CA VAL A 103 -11.68 25.94 11.75
C VAL A 103 -12.93 25.16 11.34
N GLU A 104 -14.02 25.86 11.03
CA GLU A 104 -15.30 25.21 10.65
C GLU A 104 -15.15 24.41 9.34
N ASN A 105 -14.31 24.88 8.41
CA ASN A 105 -14.27 24.39 7.03
C ASN A 105 -13.05 23.54 6.68
N SER A 106 -12.37 22.93 7.66
CA SER A 106 -11.12 22.19 7.40
C SER A 106 -11.29 21.04 6.40
N GLU A 107 -12.41 20.29 6.49
CA GLU A 107 -12.74 19.23 5.55
C GLU A 107 -12.94 19.76 4.13
N GLU A 108 -13.61 20.91 3.98
CA GLU A 108 -13.83 21.55 2.68
C GLU A 108 -12.50 21.99 2.06
N THR A 109 -11.64 22.66 2.84
CA THR A 109 -10.31 23.07 2.38
C THR A 109 -9.46 21.88 1.95
N VAL A 110 -9.45 20.79 2.72
CA VAL A 110 -8.73 19.56 2.36
C VAL A 110 -9.32 18.94 1.08
N ASN A 111 -10.63 18.95 0.91
CA ASN A 111 -11.27 18.50 -0.33
C ASN A 111 -10.89 19.38 -1.54
N GLU A 112 -10.73 20.69 -1.38
CA GLU A 112 -10.25 21.58 -2.44
C GLU A 112 -8.78 21.31 -2.81
N ILE A 113 -7.95 21.03 -1.80
CA ILE A 113 -6.57 20.58 -2.02
C ILE A 113 -6.55 19.26 -2.80
N MET A 114 -7.42 18.30 -2.44
CA MET A 114 -7.51 17.03 -3.16
C MET A 114 -7.92 17.21 -4.63
N LYS A 115 -8.88 18.09 -4.91
CA LYS A 115 -9.24 18.45 -6.31
C LYS A 115 -8.05 19.03 -7.07
N SER A 116 -7.22 19.82 -6.39
CA SER A 116 -5.99 20.36 -6.98
C SER A 116 -4.96 19.26 -7.25
N ALA A 117 -4.78 18.31 -6.33
CA ALA A 117 -3.88 17.17 -6.51
C ALA A 117 -4.28 16.29 -7.71
N ILE A 118 -5.59 16.07 -7.90
CA ILE A 118 -6.13 15.37 -9.07
C ILE A 118 -5.87 16.16 -10.36
N ALA A 119 -6.15 17.47 -10.37
CA ALA A 119 -5.91 18.32 -11.54
C ALA A 119 -4.42 18.43 -11.92
N GLU A 120 -3.53 18.32 -10.94
CA GLU A 120 -2.07 18.28 -11.14
C GLU A 120 -1.54 16.87 -11.49
N GLY A 121 -2.40 15.84 -11.47
CA GLY A 121 -2.06 14.46 -11.85
C GLY A 121 -1.31 13.67 -10.77
N ILE A 122 -1.34 14.10 -9.51
CA ILE A 122 -0.73 13.42 -8.36
C ILE A 122 -1.56 12.18 -7.95
N VAL A 123 -2.87 12.24 -8.19
CA VAL A 123 -3.81 11.14 -8.00
C VAL A 123 -4.54 10.96 -9.31
N ARG A 124 -4.64 9.71 -9.79
CA ARG A 124 -5.45 9.43 -10.97
C ARG A 124 -6.93 9.48 -10.61
N ASP A 125 -7.77 9.89 -11.55
CA ASP A 125 -9.22 10.00 -11.35
C ASP A 125 -9.90 8.67 -10.97
N ASP A 126 -9.30 7.55 -11.35
CA ASP A 126 -9.80 6.19 -11.13
C ASP A 126 -9.19 5.50 -9.88
N GLU A 127 -8.27 6.16 -9.18
CA GLU A 127 -7.64 5.60 -7.98
C GLU A 127 -8.52 5.81 -6.73
N PRO A 128 -8.79 4.76 -5.95
CA PRO A 128 -9.53 4.89 -4.71
C PRO A 128 -8.71 5.62 -3.64
N TYR A 129 -9.30 6.65 -3.04
CA TYR A 129 -8.73 7.35 -1.90
C TYR A 129 -9.79 7.71 -0.85
N GLU A 130 -9.33 7.82 0.39
CA GLU A 130 -10.11 8.23 1.55
C GLU A 130 -9.30 9.23 2.38
N ILE A 131 -9.83 10.43 2.59
CA ILE A 131 -9.21 11.44 3.45
C ILE A 131 -10.06 11.62 4.71
N ILE A 132 -9.43 11.50 5.87
CA ILE A 132 -10.10 11.61 7.16
C ILE A 132 -9.46 12.77 7.94
N VAL A 133 -10.22 13.83 8.14
CA VAL A 133 -9.79 14.99 8.92
C VAL A 133 -10.32 14.85 10.36
N LYS A 134 -9.41 14.88 11.34
CA LYS A 134 -9.75 14.76 12.77
C LYS A 134 -9.41 16.06 13.48
N LYS A 135 -10.40 16.64 14.16
CA LYS A 135 -10.21 17.80 15.04
C LYS A 135 -9.77 17.31 16.43
N GLU A 136 -8.66 17.85 16.96
CA GLU A 136 -8.31 17.66 18.36
C GLU A 136 -9.40 18.29 19.24
N ASN A 137 -9.97 17.52 20.18
CA ASN A 137 -11.06 17.97 21.06
C ASN A 137 -10.56 18.87 22.20
#